data_AF-A0A529FF51-F1
#
_entry.id   AF-A0A529FF51-F1
#
_cell.length_a   1.000
_cell.length_b   1.000
_cell.length_c   1.000
_cell.angle_alpha   90.00
_cell.angle_beta   90.00
_cell.angle_gamma   90.00
#
_symmetry.space_group_name_H-M   'P 1'
#
loop_
_entity.id
_entity.type
_entity.pdbx_description
1 polymer ?
#
loop_
_entity_poly.entity_id
_entity_poly.type
_entity_poly.pdbx_seq_one_letter_code
_entity_poly.pdbx_strand_id
1 'polypeptide(L)' 'MAEILFYHLTESTLEEALPGLLERSVDRGWRAVVQTGTEERRDALDQHLWIFRDDSFLAHAT' A
#
# COMPACT_ATOMS: atom_id res chain seq x y z
N MET A 1 21.42 -5.96 8.81
CA MET A 1 21.20 -4.51 8.63
C MET A 1 19.89 -4.36 7.87
N ALA A 2 18.97 -3.50 8.31
CA ALA A 2 17.69 -3.36 7.62
C ALA A 2 17.89 -2.55 6.34
N GLU A 3 17.26 -2.98 5.24
CA GLU A 3 17.20 -2.20 4.01
C GLU A 3 16.09 -1.15 4.14
N ILE A 4 16.41 0.10 3.81
CA ILE A 4 15.47 1.22 3.86
C ILE A 4 15.46 1.86 2.48
N LEU A 5 14.28 1.84 1.84
CA LEU A 5 14.08 2.40 0.50
C LEU A 5 13.21 3.65 0.59
N PHE A 6 13.54 4.65 -0.21
CA PHE A 6 12.77 5.88 -0.35
C PHE A 6 12.27 6.01 -1.79
N TYR A 7 10.96 6.18 -1.95
CA TYR A 7 10.34 6.38 -3.25
C TYR A 7 10.05 7.87 -3.44
N HIS A 8 10.64 8.46 -4.48
CA HIS A 8 10.30 9.82 -4.89
C HIS A 8 9.12 9.75 -5.86
N LEU A 9 7.98 10.28 -5.42
CA LEU A 9 6.75 10.32 -6.18
C LEU A 9 6.75 11.57 -7.07
N THR A 10 6.91 11.38 -8.38
CA THR A 10 6.99 12.49 -9.36
C THR A 10 5.69 12.68 -10.14
N GLU A 11 5.16 11.59 -10.70
CA GLU A 11 3.97 11.61 -11.57
C GLU A 11 2.77 10.89 -10.95
N SER A 12 3.00 10.12 -9.88
CA SER A 12 1.98 9.35 -9.18
C SER A 12 1.84 9.83 -7.74
N THR A 13 0.63 9.79 -7.21
CA THR A 13 0.33 9.95 -5.79
C THR A 13 0.73 8.69 -5.00
N LEU A 14 0.69 8.79 -3.66
CA LEU A 14 0.96 7.65 -2.78
C LEU A 14 -0.09 6.56 -3.02
N GLU A 15 -1.34 6.94 -3.17
CA GLU A 15 -2.51 6.10 -3.38
C GLU A 15 -2.42 5.31 -4.68
N GLU A 16 -1.79 5.87 -5.72
CA GLU A 16 -1.55 5.17 -6.98
C GLU A 16 -0.35 4.22 -6.90
N ALA A 17 0.71 4.61 -6.20
CA ALA A 17 1.95 3.84 -6.16
C ALA A 17 1.94 2.70 -5.12
N LEU A 18 1.30 2.92 -3.97
CA LEU A 18 1.31 2.00 -2.84
C LEU A 18 0.68 0.63 -3.15
N PRO A 19 -0.49 0.51 -3.81
CA PRO A 19 -1.09 -0.78 -4.09
C PRO A 19 -0.14 -1.70 -4.87
N GLY A 20 0.53 -1.18 -5.89
CA GLY A 20 1.50 -1.95 -6.67
C GLY A 20 2.74 -2.38 -5.86
N LEU A 21 3.16 -1.61 -4.86
CA LEU A 21 4.23 -2.02 -3.93
C LEU A 21 3.78 -3.15 -3.00
N LEU A 22 2.53 -3.09 -2.53
CA LEU A 22 1.94 -4.12 -1.68
C LEU A 22 1.70 -5.42 -2.45
N GLU A 23 1.11 -5.37 -3.65
CA GLU A 23 0.95 -6.52 -4.55
C GLU A 23 2.28 -7.24 -4.73
N ARG A 24 3.33 -6.50 -5.13
CA ARG A 24 4.68 -7.04 -5.29
C ARG A 24 5.26 -7.67 -4.02
N SER A 25 4.91 -7.17 -2.85
CA SER A 25 5.39 -7.71 -1.58
C SER A 25 4.67 -9.02 -1.25
N VAL A 26 3.34 -9.03 -1.40
CA VAL A 26 2.50 -10.21 -1.14
C VAL A 26 2.77 -11.32 -2.16
N ASP A 27 2.98 -11.00 -3.43
CA ASP A 27 3.36 -11.96 -4.48
C ASP A 27 4.68 -12.67 -4.17
N ARG A 28 5.58 -12.02 -3.42
CA ARG A 28 6.83 -12.62 -2.92
C ARG A 28 6.64 -13.44 -1.64
N GLY A 29 5.40 -13.59 -1.17
CA GLY A 29 5.05 -14.25 0.08
C GLY A 29 5.36 -13.42 1.33
N TRP A 30 5.62 -12.12 1.19
CA TRP A 30 5.93 -11.27 2.34
C TRP A 30 4.66 -10.78 3.03
N ARG A 31 4.81 -10.49 4.33
CA ARG A 31 3.80 -9.78 5.12
C ARG A 31 4.15 -8.30 5.11
N ALA A 32 3.21 -7.46 4.73
CA ALA A 32 3.36 -6.01 4.74
C ALA A 32 2.54 -5.40 5.88
N VAL A 33 3.06 -4.30 6.44
CA VAL A 33 2.34 -3.44 7.39
C VAL A 33 2.44 -2.02 6.84
N VAL A 34 1.30 -1.34 6.76
CA VAL A 34 1.25 0.07 6.38
C VAL A 34 1.03 0.89 7.65
N GLN A 35 1.91 1.86 7.89
CA GLN A 35 1.81 2.78 9.02
C GLN A 35 1.47 4.17 8.51
N THR A 36 0.41 4.76 9.06
CA THR A 36 -0.05 6.11 8.75
C THR A 36 0.13 7.02 9.96
N GLY A 37 0.18 8.33 9.72
CA GLY A 37 0.32 9.32 10.78
C GLY A 37 -0.96 9.56 11.60
N THR A 38 -2.13 9.22 11.07
CA THR A 38 -3.43 9.36 11.74
C THR A 38 -4.37 8.21 11.37
N GLU A 39 -5.41 8.01 12.18
CA GLU A 39 -6.46 7.01 11.94
C GLU A 39 -7.30 7.35 10.70
N GLU A 40 -7.65 8.63 10.49
CA GLU A 40 -8.41 9.05 9.31
C GLU A 40 -7.66 8.73 8.02
N ARG A 41 -6.32 8.87 8.04
CA ARG A 41 -5.47 8.51 6.90
C ARG A 41 -5.37 7.01 6.70
N ARG A 42 -5.39 6.22 7.78
CA ARG A 42 -5.45 4.75 7.72
C ARG A 42 -6.74 4.31 7.04
N ASP A 43 -7.87 4.82 7.50
CA ASP A 43 -9.20 4.40 7.06
C ASP A 43 -9.46 4.78 5.60
N ALA A 44 -9.03 5.97 5.19
CA ALA A 44 -9.10 6.38 3.78
C ALA A 44 -8.25 5.47 2.88
N LEU A 45 -7.09 5.03 3.36
CA LEU A 45 -6.19 4.17 2.60
C LEU A 45 -6.69 2.72 2.54
N ASP A 46 -7.24 2.20 3.64
CA ASP A 46 -7.89 0.89 3.69
C ASP A 46 -9.03 0.81 2.66
N GLN A 47 -9.94 1.79 2.66
CA GLN A 47 -11.00 1.84 1.66
C GLN A 47 -10.46 1.88 0.23
N HIS A 48 -9.42 2.69 -0.02
CA HIS A 48 -8.79 2.80 -1.34
C HIS A 48 -8.17 1.47 -1.79
N LEU A 49 -7.48 0.75 -0.92
CA LEU A 49 -6.84 -0.53 -1.22
C LEU A 49 -7.86 -1.64 -1.59
N TRP A 50 -9.12 -1.51 -1.20
CA TRP A 50 -10.19 -2.41 -1.63
C TRP A 50 -10.71 -2.13 -3.04
N ILE A 51 -10.61 -0.89 -3.53
CA ILE A 51 -11.27 -0.46 -4.77
C ILE A 51 -10.31 0.08 -5.85
N PHE A 52 -9.00 0.07 -5.59
CA PHE A 52 -8.04 0.72 -6.49
C PHE A 52 -7.98 0.12 -7.91
N ARG A 53 -8.35 -1.16 -8.07
CA ARG A 53 -8.41 -1.86 -9.36
C ARG A 53 -9.40 -3.02 -9.29
N ASP A 54 -10.33 -3.08 -10.25
CA ASP A 54 -11.46 -4.03 -10.24
C ASP A 54 -11.05 -5.51 -10.29
N ASP A 55 -9.87 -5.81 -10.84
CA ASP A 55 -9.32 -7.17 -10.95
C ASP A 55 -8.22 -7.47 -9.93
N SER A 56 -8.04 -6.61 -8.92
CA SER A 56 -7.09 -6.83 -7.83
C SER A 56 -7.78 -7.29 -6.55
N PHE A 57 -7.06 -8.12 -5.78
CA PHE A 57 -7.48 -8.51 -4.45
C PHE A 57 -6.28 -8.48 -3.49
N LEU A 58 -6.16 -7.39 -2.74
CA LEU A 58 -5.25 -7.27 -1.63
C LEU A 58 -6.00 -7.60 -0.34
N ALA A 59 -5.89 -8.83 0.16
CA ALA A 59 -6.50 -9.17 1.46
C ALA A 59 -5.78 -8.43 2.60
N HIS A 60 -6.45 -7.45 3.21
CA HIS A 60 -5.89 -6.63 4.30
C HIS A 60 -6.94 -6.34 5.38
N ALA A 61 -6.48 -5.83 6.52
CA ALA A 61 -7.30 -5.40 7.65
C ALA A 61 -6.57 -4.30 8.44
N THR A 62 -7.35 -3.46 9.14
CA THR A 62 -6.87 -2.33 9.93
C THR A 62 -6.67 -2.61 11.41
#